data_AF-A0A975CVG8-F1
#
_entry.id   AF-A0A975CVG8-F1
#
_cell.length_a   1.000
_cell.length_b   1.000
_cell.length_c   1.000
_cell.angle_alpha   90.00
_cell.angle_beta   90.00
_cell.angle_gamma   90.00
#
_symmetry.space_group_name_H-M   'P 1'
#
loop_
_entity.id
_entity.type
_entity.pdbx_description
1 polymer ?
#
loop_
_entity_poly.entity_id
_entity_poly.type
_entity_poly.pdbx_seq_one_letter_code
_entity_poly.pdbx_strand_id
1 'polypeptide(L)' 'MNSGSAEELQALPGIGETLSQLIISERENNGNFYYPEDLTAVKGIGIKKLEQFRELLDLSQGGD' A
#
# COMPACT_ATOMS: atom_id res chain seq x y z
N MET A 1 8.35 6.27 -6.09
CA MET A 1 7.16 6.01 -6.95
C MET A 1 5.89 6.09 -6.10
N ASN A 2 5.40 7.29 -5.78
CA ASN A 2 4.32 7.47 -4.77
C ASN A 2 2.88 7.29 -5.31
N SER A 3 2.70 6.54 -6.40
CA SER A 3 1.39 6.30 -7.03
C SER A 3 1.45 5.05 -7.90
N GLY A 4 1.63 3.89 -7.26
CA GLY A 4 1.33 2.63 -7.92
C GLY A 4 -0.15 2.65 -8.33
N SER A 5 -0.43 2.54 -9.62
CA SER A 5 -1.78 2.26 -10.12
C SER A 5 -2.29 0.95 -9.52
N ALA A 6 -3.59 0.70 -9.62
CA ALA A 6 -4.18 -0.55 -9.11
C ALA A 6 -3.43 -1.79 -9.59
N GLU A 7 -2.91 -1.77 -10.82
CA GLU A 7 -2.12 -2.85 -11.43
C GLU A 7 -0.76 -3.08 -10.75
N GLU A 8 -0.04 -2.00 -10.41
CA GLU A 8 1.25 -2.08 -9.69
C GLU A 8 1.04 -2.63 -8.28
N LEU A 9 -0.04 -2.18 -7.62
CA LEU A 9 -0.43 -2.70 -6.31
C LEU A 9 -0.78 -4.19 -6.42
N GLN A 10 -1.51 -4.60 -7.46
CA GLN A 10 -1.84 -6.01 -7.72
C GLN A 10 -0.62 -6.88 -8.05
N ALA A 11 0.48 -6.30 -8.52
CA ALA A 11 1.74 -7.03 -8.70
C ALA A 11 2.39 -7.43 -7.37
N LEU A 12 1.98 -6.82 -6.25
CA LEU A 12 2.52 -7.14 -4.93
C LEU A 12 1.94 -8.47 -4.41
N PRO A 13 2.79 -9.33 -3.83
CA PRO A 13 2.35 -10.62 -3.31
C PRO A 13 1.31 -10.43 -2.19
N GLY A 14 0.10 -10.94 -2.44
CA GLY A 14 -1.02 -10.86 -1.50
C GLY A 14 -1.92 -9.63 -1.72
N ILE A 15 -1.60 -8.70 -2.61
CA ILE A 15 -2.53 -7.63 -2.98
C ILE A 15 -3.30 -8.06 -4.23
N GLY A 16 -4.61 -8.19 -4.10
CA GLY A 16 -5.52 -8.46 -5.22
C GLY A 16 -6.24 -7.19 -5.66
N GLU A 17 -7.08 -7.31 -6.69
CA GLU A 17 -7.88 -6.20 -7.24
C GLU A 17 -8.65 -5.44 -6.16
N THR A 18 -9.34 -6.16 -5.27
CA THR A 18 -10.09 -5.56 -4.15
C THR A 18 -9.19 -4.73 -3.23
N LEU A 19 -8.02 -5.26 -2.85
CA LEU A 19 -7.10 -4.54 -1.96
C LEU A 19 -6.49 -3.33 -2.67
N SER A 20 -6.13 -3.46 -3.95
CA SER A 20 -5.61 -2.35 -4.74
C SER A 20 -6.59 -1.17 -4.82
N GLN A 21 -7.88 -1.46 -5.02
CA GLN A 21 -8.93 -0.44 -5.02
C GLN A 21 -9.12 0.17 -3.63
N LEU A 22 -9.08 -0.64 -2.58
CA LEU A 22 -9.19 -0.14 -1.20
C LEU A 22 -8.01 0.76 -0.82
N ILE A 23 -6.78 0.43 -1.23
CA ILE A 23 -5.59 1.27 -1.03
C ILE A 23 -5.79 2.62 -1.71
N ILE A 24 -6.26 2.64 -2.97
CA ILE A 24 -6.51 3.89 -3.70
C ILE A 24 -7.61 4.69 -3.00
N SER A 25 -8.73 4.06 -2.66
CA SER A 25 -9.85 4.73 -2.02
C SER A 25 -9.48 5.28 -0.64
N GLU A 26 -8.69 4.54 0.14
CA GLU A 26 -8.17 4.97 1.43
C GLU A 26 -7.24 6.17 1.26
N ARG A 27 -6.39 6.18 0.22
CA ARG A 27 -5.54 7.35 -0.07
C ARG A 27 -6.35 8.58 -0.42
N GLU A 28 -7.46 8.42 -1.15
CA GLU A 28 -8.30 9.54 -1.57
C GLU A 28 -9.08 10.12 -0.39
N ASN A 29 -9.43 9.27 0.58
CA ASN A 29 -10.23 9.66 1.73
C ASN A 29 -9.39 10.14 2.93
N ASN A 30 -8.23 9.51 3.18
CA ASN A 30 -7.34 9.81 4.32
C ASN A 30 -6.04 10.53 3.92
N GLY A 31 -5.69 10.60 2.64
CA GLY A 31 -4.45 11.20 2.14
C GLY A 31 -3.38 10.17 1.78
N ASN A 32 -2.25 10.63 1.25
CA ASN A 32 -1.16 9.75 0.82
C ASN A 32 -0.57 8.92 1.98
N PHE A 33 -0.17 7.68 1.69
CA PHE A 33 0.58 6.85 2.63
C PHE A 33 2.02 7.34 2.70
N TYR A 34 2.50 7.63 3.91
CA TYR A 34 3.88 8.05 4.16
C TYR A 34 4.71 6.87 4.68
N TYR A 35 4.09 6.00 5.46
CA TYR A 35 4.72 4.82 6.02
C TYR A 35 4.06 3.54 5.50
N PRO A 36 4.82 2.43 5.39
CA PRO A 36 4.22 1.14 5.06
C PRO A 36 3.15 0.73 6.07
N GLU A 37 3.29 1.16 7.33
CA GLU A 37 2.32 0.93 8.40
C GLU A 37 0.96 1.57 8.12
N ASP A 38 0.89 2.69 7.38
CA ASP A 38 -0.38 3.33 7.05
C ASP A 38 -1.24 2.42 6.14
N LEU A 39 -0.62 1.53 5.36
CA LEU A 39 -1.37 0.55 4.57
C LEU A 39 -2.14 -0.45 5.45
N THR A 40 -1.79 -0.59 6.73
CA THR A 40 -2.57 -1.42 7.66
C THR A 40 -3.92 -0.81 8.05
N ALA A 41 -4.13 0.49 7.78
CA ALA A 41 -5.44 1.12 7.91
C ALA A 41 -6.43 0.54 6.90
N VAL A 42 -5.93 0.12 5.73
CA VAL A 42 -6.74 -0.46 4.66
C VAL A 42 -7.31 -1.80 5.11
N LYS A 43 -8.63 -1.90 5.13
CA LYS A 43 -9.35 -3.11 5.53
C LYS A 43 -8.95 -4.31 4.66
N GLY A 44 -8.28 -5.29 5.27
CA GLY A 44 -7.80 -6.51 4.60
C GLY A 44 -6.29 -6.55 4.37
N ILE A 45 -5.57 -5.47 4.68
CA ILE A 45 -4.11 -5.46 4.79
C ILE A 45 -3.75 -5.59 6.26
N GLY A 46 -3.45 -6.82 6.68
CA GLY A 46 -2.89 -7.05 8.01
C GLY A 46 -1.36 -6.94 8.02
N ILE A 47 -0.78 -6.86 9.21
CA ILE A 47 0.68 -6.86 9.45
C ILE A 47 1.36 -7.98 8.66
N LYS A 48 0.86 -9.22 8.75
CA LYS A 48 1.41 -10.37 8.01
C LYS A 48 1.50 -10.15 6.51
N LYS A 49 0.52 -9.46 5.92
CA LYS A 49 0.46 -9.24 4.48
C LYS A 49 1.38 -8.09 4.10
N LEU A 50 1.31 -7.00 4.86
CA LEU A 50 2.24 -5.88 4.75
C LEU A 50 3.68 -6.37 4.78
N GLU A 51 4.04 -7.28 5.68
CA GLU A 51 5.38 -7.85 5.76
C GLU A 51 5.87 -8.52 4.47
N GLN A 52 4.97 -9.04 3.63
CA GLN A 52 5.36 -9.70 2.38
C GLN A 52 5.75 -8.73 1.27
N PHE A 53 5.23 -7.51 1.31
CA PHE A 53 5.43 -6.52 0.24
C PHE A 53 5.99 -5.18 0.73
N ARG A 54 6.10 -4.95 2.05
CA ARG A 54 6.68 -3.73 2.65
C ARG A 54 8.11 -3.48 2.19
N GLU A 55 8.86 -4.55 1.91
CA GLU A 55 10.24 -4.47 1.42
C GLU A 55 10.29 -4.17 -0.08
N LEU A 56 9.20 -4.41 -0.80
CA LEU A 56 9.03 -4.11 -2.23
C LEU A 56 8.46 -2.70 -2.45
N LEU A 57 7.84 -2.13 -1.42
CA LEU A 57 7.34 -0.76 -1.46
C LEU A 57 8.52 0.21 -1.34
N ASP A 58 8.82 0.88 -2.44
CA ASP A 58 9.78 1.98 -2.47
C ASP A 58 9.13 3.26 -1.90
N LEU A 59 8.98 3.29 -0.57
CA LEU A 59 8.56 4.47 0.20
C LEU A 59 9.78 5.28 0.66
N SER A 60 10.80 5.41 -0.19
CA SER A 60 12.08 6.07 0.12
C SER A 60 11.98 7.58 0.38
N GLN A 61 10.78 8.16 0.45
CA GLN A 61 10.56 9.58 0.69
C GLN A 61 10.23 9.80 2.18
N GLY A 62 11.21 9.52 3.04
CA GLY A 62 11.05 9.64 4.49
C GLY A 62 12.38 9.57 5.24
N GLY A 63 13.33 10.43 4.90
CA GLY A 63 14.53 10.68 5.71
C GLY A 63 15.84 10.72 4.94
N ASP A 64 16.17 11.91 4.41
CA ASP A 64 17.43 12.60 4.74
C ASP A 64 17.09 14.08 5.01
#